data_AF-T0ZMF3-F1
#
_entry.id   AF-T0ZMF3-F1
#
_cell.length_a   1.000
_cell.length_b   1.000
_cell.length_c   1.000
_cell.angle_alpha   90.00
_cell.angle_beta   90.00
_cell.angle_gamma   90.00
#
_symmetry.space_group_name_H-M   'P 1'
#
loop_
_entity.id
_entity.type
_entity.pdbx_description
1 polymer ?
#
loop_
_entity_poly.entity_id
_entity_poly.type
_entity_poly.pdbx_seq_one_letter_code
_entity_poly.pdbx_strand_id
1 'polypeptide(L)'
;MIGKITTGKGAGGTVSYVTQKDGAQILSSSWAGGAETWAAQFKEHSSALNPALTEHGQSVVHVSLSADPKDGRLSDDQWRAVAAEYLSRMGWGEHDHAVVRHTDTDHDHVHIIVSRVGHDGQTADLHKDYERQERVLDSLERDFGLTRTHEQIRIEAEKDPFRAVESATRGSLTFDRERIERY
;
A
#
# COMPACT_ATOMS: atom_id res chain seq x y z
N MET A 1 -8.42 1.59 -10.61
CA MET A 1 -7.86 1.31 -9.28
C MET A 1 -7.38 2.60 -8.63
N ILE A 2 -7.37 2.69 -7.29
CA ILE A 2 -6.79 3.81 -6.53
C ILE A 2 -5.82 3.25 -5.50
N GLY A 3 -4.64 3.87 -5.37
CA GLY A 3 -3.64 3.49 -4.36
C GLY A 3 -3.30 4.62 -3.41
N LYS A 4 -3.03 4.29 -2.15
CA LYS A 4 -2.53 5.24 -1.15
C LYS A 4 -1.35 4.65 -0.41
N ILE A 5 -0.24 5.38 -0.39
CA ILE A 5 0.98 5.05 0.36
C ILE A 5 1.00 5.87 1.65
N THR A 6 1.33 5.22 2.76
CA THR A 6 1.62 5.86 4.04
C THR A 6 2.86 5.24 4.66
N THR A 7 3.62 6.03 5.41
CA THR A 7 4.77 5.56 6.19
C THR A 7 4.40 5.54 7.66
N GLY A 8 4.62 4.41 8.33
CA GLY A 8 4.20 4.21 9.73
C GLY A 8 5.37 4.21 10.72
N LYS A 9 5.06 4.58 11.97
CA LYS A 9 6.00 4.63 13.11
C LYS A 9 6.55 3.27 13.55
N GLY A 10 5.95 2.15 13.14
CA GLY A 10 6.47 0.82 13.44
C GLY A 10 5.51 -0.31 13.08
N ALA A 11 6.04 -1.52 12.90
CA ALA A 11 5.27 -2.64 12.34
C ALA A 11 4.15 -3.14 13.26
N GLY A 12 4.27 -3.03 14.58
CA GLY A 12 3.23 -3.54 15.50
C GLY A 12 1.86 -2.92 15.25
N GLY A 13 1.79 -1.59 15.16
CA GLY A 13 0.53 -0.89 14.90
C GLY A 13 -0.02 -1.16 13.49
N THR A 14 0.85 -1.21 12.49
CA THR A 14 0.43 -1.49 11.10
C THR A 14 -0.05 -2.93 10.92
N VAL A 15 0.65 -3.91 11.49
CA VAL A 15 0.25 -5.33 11.44
C VAL A 15 -1.10 -5.51 12.13
N SER A 16 -1.26 -5.01 13.37
CA SER A 16 -2.55 -5.06 14.07
C SER A 16 -3.66 -4.39 13.27
N TYR A 17 -3.40 -3.23 12.67
CA TYR A 17 -4.40 -2.54 11.85
C TYR A 17 -4.90 -3.37 10.67
N VAL A 18 -4.01 -4.05 9.95
CA VAL A 18 -4.42 -4.80 8.76
C VAL A 18 -4.94 -6.19 9.09
N THR A 19 -4.56 -6.82 10.20
CA THR A 19 -4.93 -8.22 10.48
C THR A 19 -6.08 -8.40 11.47
N GLN A 20 -6.38 -7.38 12.30
CA GLN A 20 -7.40 -7.51 13.35
C GLN A 20 -8.78 -6.96 12.95
N LYS A 21 -8.99 -6.64 11.67
CA LYS A 21 -10.32 -6.29 11.18
C LYS A 21 -11.15 -7.54 10.89
N ASP A 22 -12.46 -7.43 11.10
CA ASP A 22 -13.41 -8.45 10.69
C ASP A 22 -13.33 -8.68 9.17
N GLY A 23 -13.17 -9.94 8.77
CA GLY A 23 -13.01 -10.32 7.36
C GLY A 23 -11.61 -10.04 6.78
N ALA A 24 -10.60 -9.76 7.61
CA ALA A 24 -9.22 -9.70 7.14
C ALA A 24 -8.75 -11.10 6.67
N GLN A 25 -8.29 -11.18 5.43
CA GLN A 25 -7.79 -12.40 4.82
C GLN A 25 -6.35 -12.20 4.35
N ILE A 26 -5.43 -13.01 4.87
CA ILE A 26 -4.03 -12.99 4.44
C ILE A 26 -3.95 -13.69 3.08
N LEU A 27 -3.54 -12.94 2.04
CA LEU A 27 -3.38 -13.48 0.69
C LEU A 27 -1.98 -14.02 0.45
N SER A 28 -0.97 -13.34 0.98
CA SER A 28 0.45 -13.72 0.90
C SER A 28 1.29 -13.01 1.98
N SER A 29 2.44 -13.59 2.32
CA SER A 29 3.48 -12.95 3.13
C SER A 29 4.84 -13.56 2.84
N SER A 30 5.91 -12.76 2.92
CA SER A 30 7.29 -13.24 2.92
C SER A 30 7.79 -13.65 4.30
N TRP A 31 7.15 -13.19 5.37
CA TRP A 31 7.52 -13.55 6.74
C TRP A 31 7.07 -14.98 7.06
N ALA A 32 7.86 -15.66 7.89
CA ALA A 32 7.53 -16.99 8.34
C ALA A 32 6.34 -16.97 9.33
N GLY A 33 5.57 -18.06 9.39
CA GLY A 33 4.49 -18.20 10.37
C GLY A 33 3.30 -17.26 10.16
N GLY A 34 2.48 -17.10 11.20
CA GLY A 34 1.29 -16.25 11.17
C GLY A 34 1.57 -14.79 11.52
N ALA A 35 0.55 -13.95 11.36
CA ALA A 35 0.63 -12.50 11.57
C ALA A 35 1.07 -12.07 12.97
N GLU A 36 0.87 -12.92 13.97
CA GLU A 36 1.34 -12.75 15.33
C GLU A 36 2.88 -12.64 15.44
N THR A 37 3.61 -13.13 14.44
CA THR A 37 5.08 -13.12 14.43
C THR A 37 5.69 -11.98 13.60
N TRP A 38 4.93 -11.38 12.68
CA TRP A 38 5.48 -10.45 11.67
C TRP A 38 6.10 -9.20 12.28
N ALA A 39 5.48 -8.62 13.31
CA ALA A 39 6.01 -7.41 13.94
C ALA A 39 7.37 -7.65 14.61
N ALA A 40 7.59 -8.85 15.16
CA ALA A 40 8.87 -9.24 15.76
C ALA A 40 9.93 -9.46 14.68
N GLN A 41 9.63 -10.25 13.65
CA GLN A 41 10.53 -10.50 12.51
C GLN A 41 10.93 -9.20 11.81
N PHE A 42 9.96 -8.33 11.55
CA PHE A 42 10.20 -7.00 11.00
C PHE A 42 11.18 -6.20 11.88
N LYS A 43 10.94 -6.15 13.20
CA LYS A 43 11.75 -5.34 14.10
C LYS A 43 13.17 -5.87 14.17
N GLU A 44 13.34 -7.18 14.24
CA GLU A 44 14.64 -7.85 14.21
C GLU A 44 15.41 -7.49 12.94
N HIS A 45 14.81 -7.72 11.77
CA HIS A 45 15.43 -7.43 10.47
C HIS A 45 15.81 -5.95 10.31
N SER A 46 14.85 -5.06 10.52
CA SER A 46 15.05 -3.62 10.35
C SER A 46 16.06 -3.03 11.34
N SER A 47 16.09 -3.52 12.59
CA SER A 47 17.06 -3.06 13.59
C SER A 47 18.48 -3.59 13.32
N ALA A 48 18.59 -4.79 12.74
CA ALA A 48 19.88 -5.38 12.40
C ALA A 48 20.56 -4.67 11.22
N LEU A 49 19.79 -4.26 10.20
CA LEU A 49 20.34 -3.71 8.96
C LEU A 49 20.26 -2.17 8.88
N ASN A 50 19.27 -1.53 9.51
CA ASN A 50 19.14 -0.08 9.56
C ASN A 50 18.49 0.41 10.87
N PRO A 51 19.25 0.42 11.99
CA PRO A 51 18.73 0.81 13.29
C PRO A 51 18.21 2.26 13.32
N ALA A 52 18.87 3.19 12.64
CA ALA A 52 18.45 4.59 12.60
C ALA A 52 17.04 4.77 12.00
N LEU A 53 16.74 4.07 10.90
CA LEU A 53 15.41 4.11 10.28
C LEU A 53 14.33 3.53 11.21
N THR A 54 14.70 2.51 11.99
CA THR A 54 13.80 1.86 12.95
C THR A 54 13.53 2.76 14.15
N GLU A 55 14.56 3.38 14.73
CA GLU A 55 14.44 4.33 15.84
C GLU A 55 13.62 5.56 15.47
N HIS A 56 13.72 6.02 14.22
CA HIS A 56 12.94 7.14 13.72
C HIS A 56 11.47 6.79 13.41
N GLY A 57 11.09 5.51 13.51
CA GLY A 57 9.75 5.06 13.17
C GLY A 57 9.42 5.32 11.71
N GLN A 58 10.35 5.01 10.81
CA GLN A 58 10.14 5.20 9.38
C GLN A 58 10.42 3.94 8.59
N SER A 59 10.45 2.77 9.23
CA SER A 59 10.84 1.50 8.60
C SER A 59 9.69 0.77 7.91
N VAL A 60 8.44 1.20 8.07
CA VAL A 60 7.26 0.55 7.46
C VAL A 60 6.67 1.41 6.36
N VAL A 61 6.38 0.80 5.21
CA VAL A 61 5.44 1.32 4.21
C VAL A 61 4.14 0.53 4.30
N HIS A 62 3.02 1.25 4.30
CA HIS A 62 1.69 0.69 4.24
C HIS A 62 0.97 1.26 3.03
N VAL A 63 0.51 0.36 2.16
CA VAL A 63 -0.23 0.70 0.95
C VAL A 63 -1.64 0.15 1.06
N SER A 64 -2.64 0.91 0.66
CA SER A 64 -3.98 0.40 0.34
C SER A 64 -4.23 0.51 -1.16
N LEU A 65 -4.60 -0.59 -1.79
CA LEU A 65 -5.04 -0.63 -3.19
C LEU A 65 -6.52 -0.98 -3.24
N SER A 66 -7.32 -0.16 -3.91
CA SER A 66 -8.77 -0.33 -4.03
C SER A 66 -9.17 -0.48 -5.50
N ALA A 67 -9.90 -1.55 -5.81
CA ALA A 67 -10.46 -1.75 -7.15
C ALA A 67 -11.44 -0.63 -7.50
N ASP A 68 -11.59 -0.34 -8.80
CA ASP A 68 -12.67 0.56 -9.23
C ASP A 68 -14.02 -0.14 -8.98
N PRO A 69 -15.08 0.56 -8.53
CA PRO A 69 -16.39 -0.05 -8.35
C PRO A 69 -16.93 -0.77 -9.59
N LYS A 70 -16.53 -0.34 -10.80
CA LYS A 70 -16.93 -0.98 -12.07
C LYS A 70 -16.28 -2.35 -12.29
N ASP A 71 -15.15 -2.63 -11.65
CA ASP A 71 -14.45 -3.92 -11.72
C ASP A 71 -15.08 -4.97 -10.77
N GLY A 72 -15.94 -4.53 -9.85
CA GLY A 72 -16.57 -5.40 -8.86
C GLY A 72 -15.54 -5.97 -7.87
N ARG A 73 -15.72 -7.24 -7.51
CA ARG A 73 -14.78 -7.97 -6.63
C ARG A 73 -13.82 -8.78 -7.46
N LEU A 74 -12.52 -8.53 -7.28
CA LEU A 74 -11.48 -9.34 -7.87
C LEU A 74 -11.36 -10.67 -7.13
N SER A 75 -10.88 -11.70 -7.82
CA SER A 75 -10.53 -12.96 -7.17
C SER A 75 -9.27 -12.79 -6.31
N ASP A 76 -9.06 -13.69 -5.35
CA ASP A 76 -7.84 -13.69 -4.54
C ASP A 76 -6.58 -13.82 -5.40
N ASP A 77 -6.64 -14.60 -6.48
CA ASP A 77 -5.51 -14.80 -7.39
C ASP A 77 -5.22 -13.54 -8.23
N GLN A 78 -6.26 -12.81 -8.64
CA GLN A 78 -6.07 -11.50 -9.26
C GLN A 78 -5.40 -10.54 -8.29
N TRP A 79 -5.85 -10.49 -7.03
CA TRP A 79 -5.22 -9.64 -6.01
C TRP A 79 -3.77 -10.02 -5.73
N ARG A 80 -3.45 -11.32 -5.64
CA ARG A 80 -2.06 -11.79 -5.50
C ARG A 80 -1.20 -11.33 -6.67
N ALA A 81 -1.69 -11.50 -7.90
CA ALA A 81 -0.94 -11.11 -9.09
C ALA A 81 -0.75 -9.59 -9.18
N VAL A 82 -1.79 -8.80 -8.92
CA VAL A 82 -1.72 -7.33 -8.86
C VAL A 82 -0.72 -6.89 -7.80
N ALA A 83 -0.79 -7.43 -6.58
CA ALA A 83 0.08 -7.03 -5.48
C ALA A 83 1.55 -7.39 -5.76
N ALA A 84 1.82 -8.57 -6.33
CA ALA A 84 3.16 -8.98 -6.70
C ALA A 84 3.77 -8.05 -7.76
N GLU A 85 3.02 -7.75 -8.82
CA GLU A 85 3.49 -6.86 -9.89
C GLU A 85 3.63 -5.41 -9.40
N TYR A 86 2.74 -4.97 -8.52
CA TYR A 86 2.84 -3.68 -7.84
C TYR A 86 4.14 -3.56 -7.04
N LEU A 87 4.45 -4.54 -6.18
CA LEU A 87 5.68 -4.58 -5.38
C LEU A 87 6.93 -4.57 -6.28
N SER A 88 6.94 -5.40 -7.33
CA SER A 88 8.02 -5.44 -8.30
C SER A 88 8.27 -4.08 -8.95
N ARG A 89 7.23 -3.45 -9.51
CA ARG A 89 7.35 -2.17 -10.24
C ARG A 89 7.60 -0.96 -9.34
N MET A 90 7.22 -1.03 -8.06
CA MET A 90 7.58 -0.02 -7.07
C MET A 90 9.05 -0.12 -6.62
N GLY A 91 9.73 -1.23 -6.95
CA GLY A 91 11.11 -1.50 -6.53
C GLY A 91 11.19 -2.13 -5.13
N TRP A 92 10.13 -2.81 -4.71
CA TRP A 92 10.00 -3.43 -3.38
C TRP A 92 9.97 -4.96 -3.44
N GLY A 93 10.41 -5.57 -4.54
CA GLY A 93 10.43 -7.03 -4.71
C GLY A 93 11.34 -7.75 -3.70
N GLU A 94 12.49 -7.15 -3.37
CA GLU A 94 13.48 -7.69 -2.41
C GLU A 94 13.23 -7.23 -0.97
N HIS A 95 12.02 -6.74 -0.70
CA HIS A 95 11.60 -6.27 0.61
C HIS A 95 10.59 -7.23 1.21
N ASP A 96 10.71 -7.49 2.51
CA ASP A 96 9.71 -8.26 3.20
C ASP A 96 8.35 -7.57 3.16
N HIS A 97 7.29 -8.34 2.94
CA HIS A 97 5.96 -7.82 2.78
C HIS A 97 4.86 -8.81 3.19
N ALA A 98 3.65 -8.28 3.35
CA ALA A 98 2.44 -9.06 3.46
C ALA A 98 1.29 -8.37 2.73
N VAL A 99 0.40 -9.16 2.15
CA VAL A 99 -0.81 -8.71 1.46
C VAL A 99 -2.03 -9.24 2.21
N VAL A 100 -2.88 -8.33 2.67
CA VAL A 100 -4.08 -8.64 3.44
C VAL A 100 -5.28 -8.00 2.77
N ARG A 101 -6.26 -8.81 2.36
CA ARG A 101 -7.53 -8.33 1.82
C ARG A 101 -8.48 -7.99 2.95
N HIS A 102 -9.19 -6.88 2.82
CA HIS A 102 -10.29 -6.51 3.71
C HIS A 102 -11.61 -6.67 2.95
N THR A 103 -12.59 -7.30 3.58
CA THR A 103 -13.94 -7.48 3.01
C THR A 103 -15.01 -6.71 3.79
N ASP A 104 -14.60 -5.82 4.68
CA ASP A 104 -15.43 -5.05 5.61
C ASP A 104 -16.16 -3.87 4.95
N THR A 105 -15.83 -3.53 3.70
CA THR A 105 -16.49 -2.47 2.93
C THR A 105 -17.01 -2.99 1.58
N ASP A 106 -17.88 -2.20 0.95
CA ASP A 106 -18.37 -2.48 -0.42
C ASP A 106 -17.25 -2.41 -1.46
N HIS A 107 -16.20 -1.64 -1.17
CA HIS A 107 -15.03 -1.52 -2.03
C HIS A 107 -14.05 -2.66 -1.80
N ASP A 108 -13.77 -3.41 -2.85
CA ASP A 108 -12.78 -4.48 -2.78
C ASP A 108 -11.37 -3.89 -2.72
N HIS A 109 -10.63 -4.22 -1.66
CA HIS A 109 -9.31 -3.64 -1.44
C HIS A 109 -8.37 -4.57 -0.68
N VAL A 110 -7.07 -4.35 -0.91
CA VAL A 110 -5.99 -5.00 -0.18
C VAL A 110 -5.10 -3.96 0.49
N HIS A 111 -4.55 -4.35 1.62
CA HIS A 111 -3.46 -3.68 2.29
C HIS A 111 -2.16 -4.44 2.05
N ILE A 112 -1.13 -3.71 1.65
CA ILE A 112 0.23 -4.22 1.50
C ILE A 112 1.09 -3.55 2.55
N ILE A 113 1.72 -4.35 3.42
CA ILE A 113 2.74 -3.85 4.34
C ILE A 113 4.09 -4.24 3.78
N VAL A 114 5.04 -3.32 3.78
CA VAL A 114 6.38 -3.53 3.25
C VAL A 114 7.41 -3.04 4.27
N SER A 115 8.44 -3.84 4.53
CA SER A 115 9.66 -3.41 5.19
C SER A 115 10.43 -2.48 4.27
N ARG A 116 10.72 -1.25 4.70
CA ARG A 116 11.60 -0.38 3.93
C ARG A 116 13.04 -0.85 3.94
N VAL A 117 13.42 -1.76 4.83
CA VAL A 117 14.77 -2.33 4.84
C VAL A 117 14.71 -3.64 4.04
N GLY A 118 15.35 -3.64 2.88
CA GLY A 118 15.44 -4.80 1.98
C GLY A 118 16.34 -5.89 2.53
N HIS A 119 16.34 -7.06 1.89
CA HIS A 119 17.19 -8.19 2.28
C HIS A 119 18.69 -7.90 2.11
N ASP A 120 19.04 -6.97 1.22
CA ASP A 120 20.39 -6.47 0.99
C ASP A 120 20.79 -5.29 1.91
N GLY A 121 19.89 -4.89 2.82
CA GLY A 121 20.07 -3.73 3.70
C GLY A 121 19.78 -2.37 3.04
N GLN A 122 19.45 -2.33 1.74
CA GLN A 122 19.05 -1.10 1.08
C GLN A 122 17.71 -0.59 1.63
N THR A 123 17.59 0.72 1.68
CA THR A 123 16.35 1.36 2.14
C THR A 123 15.48 1.71 0.94
N ALA A 124 14.22 1.31 0.99
CA ALA A 124 13.21 1.63 -0.01
C ALA A 124 13.15 3.15 -0.23
N ASP A 125 13.43 3.55 -1.47
CA ASP A 125 13.34 4.92 -1.93
C ASP A 125 11.88 5.34 -2.05
N LEU A 126 11.51 6.37 -1.29
CA LEU A 126 10.18 6.97 -1.31
C LEU A 126 10.15 8.29 -2.09
N HIS A 127 11.25 8.66 -2.74
CA HIS A 127 11.27 9.86 -3.57
C HIS A 127 10.32 9.70 -4.75
N LYS A 128 9.34 10.60 -4.84
CA LYS A 128 8.30 10.61 -5.88
C LYS A 128 7.54 9.28 -5.98
N ASP A 129 7.37 8.61 -4.84
CA ASP A 129 6.61 7.36 -4.74
C ASP A 129 5.17 7.52 -5.23
N TYR A 130 4.53 8.67 -4.99
CA TYR A 130 3.22 8.99 -5.53
C TYR A 130 3.20 8.98 -7.07
N GLU A 131 4.09 9.71 -7.73
CA GLU A 131 4.17 9.73 -9.20
C GLU A 131 4.50 8.35 -9.78
N ARG A 132 5.37 7.61 -9.09
CA ARG A 132 5.74 6.23 -9.46
C ARG A 132 4.52 5.32 -9.35
N GLN A 133 3.80 5.38 -8.24
CA GLN A 133 2.58 4.62 -7.97
C GLN A 133 1.53 4.86 -9.05
N GLU A 134 1.23 6.12 -9.39
CA GLU A 134 0.24 6.46 -10.41
C GLU A 134 0.55 5.81 -11.76
N ARG A 135 1.83 5.79 -12.17
CA ARG A 135 2.27 5.12 -13.42
C ARG A 135 2.17 3.60 -13.32
N VAL A 136 2.51 3.04 -12.16
CA VAL A 136 2.42 1.60 -11.90
C VAL A 136 0.97 1.14 -11.96
N LEU A 137 0.07 1.80 -11.23
CA LEU A 137 -1.36 1.47 -11.20
C LEU A 137 -2.01 1.60 -12.57
N ASP A 138 -1.71 2.67 -13.29
CA ASP A 138 -2.15 2.84 -14.66
C ASP A 138 -1.65 1.74 -15.61
N SER A 139 -0.47 1.18 -15.37
CA SER A 139 0.03 0.05 -16.15
C SER A 139 -0.66 -1.26 -15.73
N LEU A 140 -0.86 -1.47 -14.43
CA LEU A 140 -1.59 -2.64 -13.90
C LEU A 140 -3.04 -2.69 -14.40
N GLU A 141 -3.73 -1.55 -14.43
CA GLU A 141 -5.09 -1.49 -14.99
C GLU A 141 -5.14 -1.99 -16.44
N ARG A 142 -4.09 -1.67 -17.21
CA ARG A 142 -3.90 -2.08 -18.60
C ARG A 142 -3.65 -3.59 -18.69
N ASP A 143 -2.70 -4.07 -17.91
CA ASP A 143 -2.21 -5.46 -17.95
C ASP A 143 -3.24 -6.47 -17.46
N PHE A 144 -4.05 -6.07 -16.46
CA PHE A 144 -5.07 -6.93 -15.86
C PHE A 144 -6.47 -6.71 -16.45
N GLY A 145 -6.62 -5.85 -17.47
CA GLY A 145 -7.90 -5.57 -18.11
C GLY A 145 -8.94 -4.92 -17.17
N LEU A 146 -8.47 -4.12 -16.22
CA LEU A 146 -9.30 -3.41 -15.24
C LEU A 146 -9.74 -2.05 -15.78
N THR A 147 -10.66 -1.42 -15.06
CA THR A 147 -11.10 -0.06 -15.34
C THR A 147 -9.91 0.90 -15.31
N ARG A 148 -9.79 1.68 -16.40
CA ARG A 148 -8.72 2.64 -16.67
C ARG A 148 -8.88 3.93 -15.84
N THR A 149 -8.91 3.83 -14.51
CA THR A 149 -9.19 4.94 -13.59
C THR A 149 -8.17 6.07 -13.73
N HIS A 150 -6.87 5.75 -13.80
CA HIS A 150 -5.82 6.78 -13.91
C HIS A 150 -5.86 7.52 -15.26
N GLU A 151 -6.27 6.84 -16.33
CA GLU A 151 -6.52 7.47 -17.62
C GLU A 151 -7.70 8.44 -17.59
N GLN A 152 -8.81 8.04 -16.95
CA GLN A 152 -9.97 8.90 -16.77
C GLN A 152 -9.60 10.16 -15.96
N ILE A 153 -8.85 10.00 -14.85
CA ILE A 153 -8.38 11.13 -14.02
C ILE A 153 -7.55 12.10 -14.85
N ARG A 154 -6.62 11.61 -15.69
CA ARG A 154 -5.80 12.48 -16.55
C ARG A 154 -6.63 13.24 -17.58
N ILE A 155 -7.55 12.56 -18.27
CA ILE A 155 -8.46 13.19 -19.24
C ILE A 155 -9.33 14.25 -18.56
N GLU A 156 -9.83 13.98 -17.35
CA GLU A 156 -10.61 14.95 -16.58
C GLU A 156 -9.76 16.15 -16.15
N ALA A 157 -8.52 15.92 -15.72
CA ALA A 157 -7.59 17.00 -15.35
C ALA A 157 -7.19 17.88 -16.54
N GLU A 158 -7.07 17.32 -17.75
CA GLU A 158 -6.84 18.08 -18.97
C GLU A 158 -8.05 18.95 -19.35
N LYS A 159 -9.27 18.46 -19.10
CA LYS A 159 -10.51 19.20 -19.38
C LYS A 159 -10.79 20.30 -18.37
N ASP A 160 -10.52 20.06 -17.09
CA ASP A 160 -10.73 21.02 -16.01
C ASP A 160 -9.58 20.98 -14.99
N PRO A 161 -8.48 21.72 -15.27
CA PRO A 161 -7.32 21.75 -14.39
C PRO A 161 -7.63 22.30 -12.98
N PHE A 162 -8.60 23.20 -12.85
CA PHE A 162 -8.95 23.80 -11.55
C PHE A 162 -9.61 22.78 -10.63
N ARG A 163 -10.54 21.98 -11.17
CA ARG A 163 -11.17 20.90 -10.41
C ARG A 163 -10.20 19.78 -10.04
N ALA A 164 -9.24 19.48 -10.91
CA ALA A 164 -8.17 18.53 -10.59
C ALA A 164 -7.30 19.00 -9.43
N VAL A 165 -6.94 20.29 -9.38
CA VAL A 165 -6.21 20.88 -8.26
C VAL A 165 -7.02 20.84 -6.97
N GLU A 166 -8.32 21.14 -7.00
CA GLU A 166 -9.22 21.05 -5.84
C GLU A 166 -9.33 19.60 -5.30
N SER A 167 -9.49 18.62 -6.19
CA SER A 167 -9.54 17.20 -5.84
C SER A 167 -8.22 16.73 -5.22
N ALA A 168 -7.10 17.09 -5.84
CA ALA A 168 -5.76 16.77 -5.34
C ALA A 168 -5.49 17.41 -3.97
N THR A 169 -5.95 18.64 -3.72
CA THR A 169 -5.79 19.29 -2.41
C THR A 169 -6.73 18.71 -1.33
N ARG A 170 -7.90 18.16 -1.71
CA ARG A 170 -8.71 17.34 -0.78
C ARG A 170 -8.09 15.97 -0.49
N GLY A 171 -7.44 15.34 -1.46
CA GLY A 171 -6.80 14.02 -1.33
C GLY A 171 -5.39 14.04 -0.76
N SER A 172 -4.65 15.16 -0.87
CA SER A 172 -3.27 15.36 -0.43
C SER A 172 -3.12 15.61 1.07
N LEU A 173 -4.15 15.33 1.86
CA LEU A 173 -3.98 15.37 3.28
C LEU A 173 -3.36 14.04 3.73
N THR A 174 -2.03 14.06 3.74
CA THR A 174 -1.20 13.31 4.69
C THR A 174 -1.78 13.55 6.09
N PHE A 175 -2.78 12.75 6.46
CA PHE A 175 -3.38 12.82 7.78
C PHE A 175 -3.13 11.55 8.54
N ASP A 176 -2.22 11.74 9.50
CA ASP A 176 -2.10 11.02 10.74
C ASP A 176 -3.49 10.64 11.28
N ARG A 177 -3.64 9.34 11.54
CA ARG A 177 -4.86 8.69 12.02
C ARG A 177 -5.32 9.25 13.38
N GLU A 178 -4.47 10.00 14.08
CA GLU A 178 -4.71 10.59 15.40
C GLU A 178 -5.69 11.79 15.43
N ARG A 179 -6.17 12.28 14.28
CA ARG A 179 -7.17 13.38 14.24
C ARG A 179 -8.64 12.95 14.11
N ILE A 180 -8.95 11.66 14.04
CA ILE A 180 -10.32 11.16 13.79
C ILE A 180 -11.15 10.94 15.08
N GLU A 181 -10.57 11.00 16.29
CA GLU A 181 -11.33 10.79 17.54
C GLU A 181 -11.53 12.05 18.41
N ARG A 182 -11.42 13.26 17.84
CA ARG A 182 -11.82 14.49 18.53
C ARG A 182 -12.63 15.41 17.63
N TYR A 183 -13.83 14.96 17.25
CA TYR A 183 -15.08 15.73 17.19
C TYR A 183 -16.26 14.75 17.19
#